data_AF-A0A3D6EJD3-F1
#
_entry.id   AF-A0A3D6EJD3-F1
#
_cell.length_a   1.000
_cell.length_b   1.000
_cell.length_c   1.000
_cell.angle_alpha   90.00
_cell.angle_beta   90.00
_cell.angle_gamma   90.00
#
_symmetry.space_group_name_H-M   'P 1'
#
loop_
_entity.id
_entity.type
_entity.pdbx_description
1 polymer ?
#
loop_
_entity_poly.entity_id
_entity_poly.type
_entity_poly.pdbx_seq_one_letter_code
_entity_poly.pdbx_strand_id
1 'polypeptide(L)' 'MEPKLNERVIGQPEAVSAVARAVRRARTGLKNPNRPMGSFLFLGPTGVGKTELAKTLAAFLFGDSKKMIRFDMSE' A
#
# COMPACT_ATOMS: atom_id res chain seq x y z
N MET A 1 5.85 7.28 -8.23
CA MET A 1 4.82 6.37 -7.70
C MET A 1 3.83 7.15 -6.86
N GLU A 2 4.36 7.99 -5.96
CA GLU A 2 3.65 8.91 -5.08
C GLU A 2 2.61 9.76 -5.81
N PRO A 3 2.87 10.39 -6.98
CA PRO A 3 1.84 11.13 -7.70
C PRO A 3 0.60 10.29 -8.02
N LYS A 4 0.82 9.03 -8.45
CA LYS A 4 -0.26 8.10 -8.80
C LYS A 4 -1.05 7.63 -7.58
N LEU A 5 -0.39 7.44 -6.44
CA LEU A 5 -1.07 7.10 -5.19
C LEU A 5 -1.84 8.31 -4.62
N ASN A 6 -1.28 9.52 -4.76
CA ASN A 6 -1.89 10.76 -4.29
C ASN A 6 -3.15 11.16 -5.05
N GLU A 7 -3.38 10.65 -6.27
CA GLU A 7 -4.65 10.82 -6.99
C GLU A 7 -5.86 10.28 -6.20
N ARG A 8 -5.64 9.28 -5.34
CA ARG A 8 -6.70 8.64 -4.52
C ARG A 8 -6.51 8.82 -3.02
N VAL A 9 -5.27 8.91 -2.55
CA VAL A 9 -4.94 9.05 -1.13
C VAL A 9 -4.46 10.47 -0.88
N ILE A 10 -5.40 11.33 -0.49
CA ILE A 10 -5.17 12.76 -0.29
C ILE A 10 -4.81 13.03 1.17
N GLY A 11 -3.85 13.93 1.41
CA GLY A 11 -3.50 14.40 2.75
C GLY A 11 -2.70 13.40 3.60
N GLN A 12 -2.06 12.39 3.00
CA GLN A 12 -1.26 11.37 3.71
C GLN A 12 0.17 11.24 3.14
N PRO A 13 0.96 12.33 3.06
CA PRO A 13 2.24 12.34 2.36
C PRO A 13 3.27 11.39 2.99
N GLU A 14 3.35 11.29 4.33
CA GLU A 14 4.32 10.38 4.96
C GLU A 14 3.96 8.91 4.70
N ALA A 15 2.68 8.54 4.82
CA ALA A 15 2.23 7.18 4.60
C ALA A 15 2.46 6.74 3.13
N VAL A 16 2.13 7.60 2.18
CA VAL A 16 2.37 7.36 0.75
C VAL A 16 3.87 7.21 0.46
N SER A 17 4.71 8.10 1.01
CA SER A 17 6.16 8.06 0.84
C SER A 17 6.77 6.77 1.44
N ALA A 18 6.31 6.35 2.62
CA ALA A 18 6.77 5.12 3.27
C ALA A 18 6.47 3.88 2.44
N VAL A 19 5.24 3.76 1.92
CA VAL A 19 4.83 2.64 1.05
C VAL A 19 5.61 2.66 -0.27
N ALA A 20 5.71 3.82 -0.92
CA ALA A 20 6.41 3.95 -2.18
C ALA A 20 7.91 3.61 -2.08
N ARG A 21 8.55 3.96 -0.96
CA ARG A 21 9.94 3.60 -0.69
C ARG A 21 10.13 2.09 -0.55
N ALA A 22 9.24 1.42 0.21
CA ALA A 22 9.28 -0.03 0.39
C ALA A 22 9.06 -0.78 -0.93
N VAL A 23 8.08 -0.36 -1.73
CA VAL A 23 7.82 -0.95 -3.05
C VAL A 23 8.99 -0.77 -4.02
N ARG A 24 9.60 0.43 -4.05
CA ARG A 24 10.80 0.67 -4.88
C ARG A 24 11.92 -0.29 -4.51
N ARG A 25 12.24 -0.45 -3.23
CA ARG A 25 13.26 -1.42 -2.76
C ARG A 25 12.93 -2.86 -3.15
N ALA A 26 11.66 -3.25 -3.11
CA ALA A 26 11.27 -4.60 -3.49
C ALA A 26 11.44 -4.90 -4.99
N ARG A 27 11.33 -3.86 -5.84
CA ARG A 27 11.45 -3.98 -7.30
C ARG A 27 12.89 -3.99 -7.82
N THR A 28 13.87 -3.53 -7.05
CA THR A 28 15.28 -3.55 -7.48
C THR A 28 15.92 -4.94 -7.44
N GLY A 29 15.19 -5.98 -7.04
CA GLY A 29 15.70 -7.35 -6.96
C GLY A 29 16.65 -7.61 -5.78
N LEU A 30 16.99 -6.58 -4.99
CA LEU A 30 17.89 -6.67 -3.84
C LEU A 30 17.21 -7.21 -2.56
N LYS A 31 15.97 -7.72 -2.65
CA LYS A 31 15.26 -8.27 -1.49
C LYS A 31 15.46 -9.78 -1.40
N ASN A 32 15.46 -10.29 -0.17
CA ASN A 32 15.36 -11.72 0.08
C ASN A 32 14.07 -12.29 -0.57
N PRO A 33 14.15 -13.33 -1.42
CA PRO A 33 12.98 -13.92 -2.09
C PRO A 33 11.93 -14.47 -1.11
N ASN A 34 12.34 -14.86 0.09
CA ASN A 34 11.47 -15.38 1.15
C ASN A 34 10.76 -14.28 1.97
N ARG A 35 10.88 -13.00 1.59
CA ARG A 35 10.23 -11.88 2.29
C ARG A 35 9.22 -11.17 1.40
N PRO A 36 8.11 -10.63 1.97
CA PRO A 36 7.13 -9.85 1.22
C PRO A 36 7.76 -8.59 0.62
N MET A 37 7.11 -7.99 -0.40
CA MET A 37 7.57 -6.70 -0.96
C MET A 37 7.55 -5.56 0.07
N GLY A 38 6.60 -5.63 1.01
CA GLY A 38 6.50 -4.74 2.15
C GLY A 38 5.52 -5.33 3.14
N SER A 39 5.74 -5.06 4.43
CA SER A 39 4.79 -5.33 5.50
C SER A 39 4.52 -3.99 6.18
N PHE A 40 3.24 -3.65 6.34
CA PHE A 40 2.81 -2.34 6.82
C PHE A 40 1.73 -2.52 7.88
N LEU A 41 1.78 -1.66 8.90
CA LEU A 41 0.71 -1.50 9.87
C LEU A 41 0.22 -0.04 9.80
N PHE A 42 -1.02 0.16 9.38
CA PHE A 42 -1.61 1.49 9.27
C PHE A 42 -2.40 1.85 10.54
N LEU A 43 -1.87 2.80 11.31
CA LEU A 43 -2.48 3.30 12.55
C LEU A 43 -3.18 4.64 12.29
N GLY A 44 -4.23 4.94 13.08
CA GLY A 44 -5.05 6.15 12.93
C GLY A 44 -6.54 5.92 13.21
N PRO A 45 -7.37 6.98 13.17
CA PRO A 45 -8.83 6.86 13.32
C PRO A 45 -9.50 6.06 12.20
N THR A 46 -10.76 5.67 12.39
CA THR A 46 -11.60 5.12 11.31
C THR A 46 -11.88 6.19 10.26
N GLY A 47 -12.01 5.79 8.99
CA GLY A 47 -12.39 6.69 7.89
C GLY A 47 -11.25 7.50 7.26
N VAL A 48 -10.03 7.50 7.82
CA VAL A 48 -8.89 8.30 7.30
C VAL A 48 -8.19 7.73 6.06
N GLY A 49 -8.70 6.64 5.48
CA GLY A 49 -8.19 6.09 4.21
C GLY A 49 -7.19 4.93 4.31
N LYS A 50 -7.08 4.24 5.46
CA LYS A 50 -6.17 3.08 5.62
C LYS A 50 -6.44 1.96 4.61
N THR A 51 -7.71 1.53 4.51
CA THR A 51 -8.14 0.50 3.56
C THR A 51 -8.03 1.02 2.12
N GLU A 52 -8.27 2.31 1.92
CA GLU A 52 -8.19 2.94 0.59
C GLU A 52 -6.75 2.97 0.06
N LEU A 53 -5.77 3.22 0.92
CA LEU A 53 -4.35 3.13 0.57
C LEU A 53 -3.98 1.71 0.15
N ALA A 54 -4.46 0.69 0.86
CA ALA A 54 -4.25 -0.70 0.47
C ALA A 54 -4.89 -1.02 -0.91
N LYS A 55 -6.11 -0.54 -1.18
CA LYS A 55 -6.82 -0.76 -2.46
C LYS A 55 -6.11 -0.06 -3.62
N THR A 56 -5.67 1.16 -3.38
CA THR A 56 -4.91 1.96 -4.34
C THR A 56 -3.58 1.28 -4.66
N LEU A 57 -2.92 0.69 -3.65
CA LEU A 57 -1.70 -0.07 -3.86
C LEU A 57 -1.94 -1.33 -4.70
N ALA A 58 -3.03 -2.06 -4.45
CA ALA A 58 -3.40 -3.23 -5.26
C ALA A 58 -3.66 -2.84 -6.73
N ALA A 59 -4.41 -1.76 -6.97
CA ALA A 59 -4.64 -1.23 -8.30
C ALA A 59 -3.34 -0.78 -8.99
N PHE A 60 -2.46 -0.08 -8.27
CA PHE A 60 -1.18 0.39 -8.81
C PHE A 60 -0.22 -0.75 -9.15
N LEU A 61 -0.14 -1.78 -8.29
CA LEU A 61 0.82 -2.87 -8.47
C LEU A 61 0.32 -3.96 -9.42
N PHE A 62 -0.99 -4.21 -9.45
CA PHE A 62 -1.55 -5.38 -10.13
C PHE A 62 -2.65 -5.03 -11.15
N GLY A 63 -2.94 -3.75 -11.36
CA GLY A 63 -3.90 -3.23 -12.35
C GLY A 63 -5.35 -3.21 -11.88
N ASP A 64 -5.67 -3.86 -10.75
CA ASP A 64 -7.03 -3.90 -10.21
C ASP A 64 -7.02 -3.94 -8.67
N SER A 65 -7.84 -3.10 -8.04
CA SER A 65 -8.08 -3.12 -6.60
C SER A 65 -8.67 -4.45 -6.09
N LYS A 66 -9.39 -5.20 -6.93
CA LYS A 66 -9.98 -6.51 -6.60
C LYS A 66 -8.94 -7.63 -6.44
N LYS A 67 -7.70 -7.40 -6.86
CA LYS A 67 -6.58 -8.33 -6.59
C LYS A 67 -6.06 -8.25 -5.15
N MET A 68 -6.70 -7.44 -4.30
CA MET A 68 -6.52 -7.49 -2.86
C MET A 68 -7.30 -8.68 -2.28
N ILE A 69 -6.60 -9.57 -1.59
CA ILE A 69 -7.23 -10.52 -0.67
C ILE A 69 -7.52 -9.76 0.63
N ARG A 70 -8.78 -9.72 1.04
CA ARG A 70 -9.24 -9.03 2.25
C ARG A 70 -9.77 -10.07 3.23
N PHE A 71 -9.28 -9.97 4.45
CA PHE A 71 -9.83 -10.67 5.61
C PHE A 71 -10.52 -9.63 6.49
N ASP A 72 -11.74 -9.90 6.93
CA ASP A 72 -12.34 -9.13 8.02
C ASP A 72 -11.79 -9.68 9.33
N MET A 73 -11.19 -8.82 10.15
CA MET A 73 -10.55 -9.22 11.40
C MET A 73 -11.53 -9.19 12.58
N SER A 74 -12.79 -8.85 12.32
CA SER A 74 -13.86 -8.80 13.33
C SER A 74 -14.64 -10.11 13.43
N GLU A 75 -14.48 -11.00 12.43
CA GLU A 75 -15.05 -12.36 12.40
C GLU A 75 -14.13 -13.38 13.07
#